data_AF-A0A9N9RJ80-F1
#
_entry.id   AF-A0A9N9RJ80-F1
#
_cell.length_a   1.000
_cell.length_b   1.000
_cell.length_c   1.000
_cell.angle_alpha   90.00
_cell.angle_beta   90.00
_cell.angle_gamma   90.00
#
_symmetry.space_group_name_H-M   'P 1'
#
loop_
_entity.id
_entity.type
_entity.pdbx_description
1 polymer ?
#
loop_
_entity_poly.entity_id
_entity_poly.type
_entity_poly.pdbx_seq_one_letter_code
_entity_poly.pdbx_strand_id
1 'polypeptide(L)'
;MMIVKEFFCFQLETGGKIIGWFAMILFALFIPISLIAIAITLLIPCSQQIRIQLDGAFLNNFGLGFQLNDCQSIALEILLMSSILLLLSIGCFFVYLQLLRGISSRTHEQILPALILEIFSLTLLVFGELLSFDIEGLLEAIITGCISFYVCIVLYSLYVRFRDEKIEANVKVMYSKPEGISEDLLLV
;
A
#
# COMPACT_ATOMS: atom_id res chain seq x y z
N MET A 1 -16.84 14.90 -4.14
CA MET A 1 -15.61 14.29 -3.60
C MET A 1 -14.67 15.43 -3.23
N MET A 2 -14.17 15.50 -1.99
CA MET A 2 -13.33 16.61 -1.54
C MET A 2 -11.93 16.51 -2.18
N ILE A 3 -11.53 17.55 -2.92
CA ILE A 3 -10.16 17.69 -3.45
C ILE A 3 -9.38 18.51 -2.43
N VAL A 4 -8.32 17.93 -1.88
CA VAL A 4 -7.49 18.59 -0.89
C VAL A 4 -6.33 19.30 -1.60
N LYS A 5 -6.15 20.60 -1.32
CA LYS A 5 -5.06 21.40 -1.91
C LYS A 5 -3.73 21.27 -1.16
N GLU A 6 -3.78 20.97 0.15
CA GLU A 6 -2.62 20.95 1.05
C GLU A 6 -2.68 19.75 2.02
N PHE A 7 -1.53 19.14 2.29
CA PHE A 7 -1.37 18.05 3.26
C PHE A 7 -0.79 18.62 4.56
N PHE A 8 -1.56 18.73 5.65
CA PHE A 8 -1.08 19.26 6.93
C PHE A 8 -0.17 20.51 6.78
N CYS A 9 -0.61 21.49 5.99
CA CYS A 9 0.12 22.74 5.64
C CYS A 9 1.30 22.60 4.65
N PHE A 10 1.60 21.40 4.15
CA PHE A 10 2.58 21.16 3.10
C PHE A 10 1.92 21.05 1.73
N GLN A 11 2.71 21.28 0.68
CA GLN A 11 2.29 20.99 -0.68
C GLN A 11 1.88 19.53 -0.81
N LEU A 12 0.78 19.29 -1.54
CA LEU A 12 0.22 17.94 -1.74
C LEU A 12 1.24 16.92 -2.25
N GLU A 13 2.18 17.34 -3.11
CA GLU A 13 3.27 16.51 -3.61
C GLU A 13 4.20 16.03 -2.48
N THR A 14 4.50 16.90 -1.50
CA THR A 14 5.29 16.57 -0.32
C THR A 14 4.56 15.54 0.54
N GLY A 15 3.26 15.72 0.76
CA GLY A 15 2.42 14.75 1.47
C GLY A 15 2.45 13.37 0.83
N GLY A 16 2.25 13.29 -0.49
CA GLY A 16 2.36 12.03 -1.23
C GLY A 16 3.73 11.37 -1.14
N LYS A 17 4.81 12.17 -1.17
CA LYS A 17 6.18 11.65 -1.00
C LYS A 17 6.40 11.10 0.41
N ILE A 18 5.91 11.78 1.45
CA ILE A 18 6.00 11.32 2.83
C ILE A 18 5.29 9.97 2.98
N ILE A 19 4.06 9.85 2.46
CA ILE A 19 3.30 8.60 2.46
C ILE A 19 4.08 7.49 1.75
N GLY A 20 4.59 7.77 0.54
CA GLY A 20 5.35 6.79 -0.23
C GLY A 20 6.61 6.30 0.47
N TRP A 21 7.41 7.20 1.04
CA TRP A 21 8.61 6.84 1.79
C TRP A 21 8.30 6.06 3.07
N PHE A 22 7.32 6.52 3.84
CA PHE A 22 6.92 5.87 5.09
C PHE A 22 6.44 4.44 4.82
N ALA A 23 5.56 4.24 3.84
CA ALA A 23 5.06 2.93 3.47
C ALA A 23 6.20 2.03 2.93
N MET A 24 7.09 2.54 2.07
CA MET A 24 8.22 1.77 1.58
C MET A 24 9.14 1.29 2.71
N ILE A 25 9.47 2.17 3.67
CA ILE A 25 10.29 1.79 4.83
C ILE A 25 9.59 0.69 5.63
N LEU A 26 8.29 0.86 5.89
CA LEU A 26 7.50 -0.13 6.63
C LEU A 26 7.54 -1.50 5.95
N PHE A 27 7.24 -1.58 4.65
CA PHE A 27 7.28 -2.84 3.90
C PHE A 27 8.69 -3.41 3.74
N ALA A 28 9.72 -2.56 3.63
CA ALA A 28 11.10 -3.00 3.59
C ALA A 28 11.54 -3.66 4.90
N LEU A 29 11.00 -3.24 6.06
CA LEU A 29 11.28 -3.86 7.36
C LEU A 29 10.60 -5.24 7.51
N PHE A 30 9.43 -5.46 6.90
CA PHE A 30 8.75 -6.75 6.95
C PHE A 30 9.47 -7.86 6.15
N ILE A 31 10.25 -7.51 5.14
CA ILE A 31 11.02 -8.47 4.33
C ILE A 31 12.03 -9.26 5.20
N PRO A 32 13.00 -8.63 5.91
CA PRO A 32 13.95 -9.37 6.73
C PRO A 32 13.25 -10.09 7.89
N ILE A 33 12.19 -9.53 8.48
CA ILE A 33 11.41 -10.21 9.53
C ILE A 33 10.83 -11.52 8.99
N SER A 34 10.21 -11.49 7.81
CA SER A 34 9.62 -12.68 7.19
C SER A 34 10.69 -13.71 6.80
N LEU A 35 11.85 -13.26 6.30
CA LEU A 35 12.98 -14.16 5.99
C LEU A 35 13.56 -14.82 7.26
N ILE A 36 13.68 -14.06 8.35
CA ILE A 36 14.11 -14.60 9.65
C ILE A 36 13.10 -15.64 10.15
N ALA A 37 11.80 -15.34 10.07
CA ALA A 37 10.74 -16.28 10.46
C ALA A 37 10.85 -17.60 9.67
N ILE A 38 10.97 -17.53 8.34
CA ILE A 38 11.16 -18.70 7.47
C ILE A 38 12.43 -19.47 7.84
N ALA A 39 13.55 -18.77 8.05
CA ALA A 39 14.81 -19.39 8.41
C ALA A 39 14.73 -20.13 9.75
N ILE A 40 14.09 -19.52 10.76
CA ILE A 40 13.84 -20.14 12.06
C ILE A 40 12.98 -21.41 11.90
N THR A 41 11.94 -21.35 11.08
CA THR A 41 11.06 -22.51 10.83
C THR A 41 11.79 -23.66 10.15
N LEU A 42 12.72 -23.38 9.23
CA LEU A 42 13.46 -24.39 8.48
C LEU A 42 14.68 -24.96 9.22
N LEU A 43 15.36 -24.14 10.02
CA LEU A 43 16.63 -24.51 10.67
C LEU A 43 16.46 -25.14 12.05
N ILE A 44 15.37 -24.80 12.77
CA ILE A 44 15.16 -25.32 14.13
C ILE A 44 14.32 -26.59 14.06
N PRO A 45 14.80 -27.73 14.61
CA PRO A 45 14.02 -28.96 14.65
C PRO A 45 12.75 -28.78 15.49
N CYS A 46 11.67 -29.44 15.06
CA CYS A 46 10.32 -29.35 15.64
C CYS A 46 10.28 -29.49 17.17
N SER A 47 11.14 -30.35 17.74
CA SER A 47 11.23 -30.58 19.19
C SER A 47 11.69 -29.36 19.99
N GLN A 48 12.44 -28.44 19.39
CA GLN A 48 12.88 -27.18 20.02
C GLN A 48 11.91 -26.02 19.79
N GLN A 49 11.16 -26.02 18.68
CA GLN A 49 10.14 -24.98 18.40
C GLN A 49 8.99 -25.01 19.42
N ILE A 50 8.56 -26.19 19.85
CA ILE A 50 7.50 -26.36 20.86
C ILE A 50 7.90 -25.72 22.21
N ARG A 51 9.18 -25.82 22.61
CA ARG A 51 9.67 -25.19 23.85
C ARG A 51 9.62 -23.66 23.78
N ILE A 52 9.98 -23.09 22.63
CA ILE A 52 9.95 -21.64 22.42
C ILE A 52 8.50 -21.11 22.43
N GLN A 53 7.53 -21.88 21.93
CA GLN A 53 6.11 -21.50 22.01
C GLN A 53 5.50 -21.66 23.41
N LEU A 54 5.93 -22.66 24.21
CA LEU A 54 5.47 -22.79 25.60
C LEU A 54 5.94 -21.64 26.51
N ASP A 55 7.13 -21.08 26.25
CA ASP A 55 7.61 -19.88 26.95
C ASP A 55 7.09 -18.58 26.31
N GLY A 56 6.65 -18.65 25.05
CA GLY A 56 6.21 -17.52 24.25
C GLY A 56 4.74 -17.18 24.41
N ALA A 57 4.38 -16.50 25.50
CA ALA A 57 3.09 -15.80 25.70
C ALA A 57 2.74 -14.74 24.62
N PHE A 58 3.48 -14.71 23.51
CA PHE A 58 3.40 -13.73 22.43
C PHE A 58 2.30 -14.05 21.40
N LEU A 59 1.96 -15.33 21.18
CA LEU A 59 0.93 -15.75 20.21
C LEU A 59 -0.50 -15.66 20.76
N ASN A 60 -0.69 -15.86 22.07
CA ASN A 60 -2.01 -15.75 22.71
C ASN A 60 -2.56 -14.31 22.68
N ASN A 61 -1.69 -13.30 22.54
CA ASN A 61 -2.11 -11.89 22.44
C ASN A 61 -2.64 -11.51 21.04
N PHE A 62 -2.46 -12.36 20.02
CA PHE A 62 -2.97 -12.11 18.67
C PHE A 62 -4.32 -12.80 18.38
N GLY A 63 -4.96 -13.40 19.39
CA GLY A 63 -6.30 -14.01 19.24
C GLY A 63 -6.39 -15.23 18.31
N LEU A 64 -5.26 -15.67 17.76
CA LEU A 64 -5.17 -16.84 16.90
C LEU A 64 -5.07 -18.11 17.77
N GLY A 65 -6.23 -18.55 18.27
CA GLY A 65 -6.36 -19.75 19.09
C GLY A 65 -6.10 -21.03 18.29
N PHE A 66 -4.84 -21.47 18.23
CA PHE A 66 -4.47 -22.73 17.57
C PHE A 66 -4.40 -23.89 18.57
N GLN A 67 -5.16 -24.96 18.29
CA GLN A 67 -5.08 -26.21 19.04
C GLN A 67 -3.82 -27.00 18.61
N LEU A 68 -2.90 -27.19 19.54
CA LEU A 68 -1.67 -27.98 19.38
C LEU A 68 -1.99 -29.46 19.23
N ASN A 69 -2.10 -29.98 18.00
CA ASN A 69 -2.13 -31.42 17.78
C ASN A 69 -1.02 -31.98 16.88
N ASP A 70 -0.29 -31.18 16.09
CA ASP A 70 0.91 -31.68 15.40
C ASP A 70 1.92 -30.58 15.07
N CYS A 71 3.17 -30.77 15.50
CA CYS A 71 4.25 -29.80 15.31
C CYS A 71 4.55 -29.52 13.83
N GLN A 72 4.41 -30.54 12.97
CA GLN A 72 4.56 -30.39 11.52
C GLN A 72 3.48 -29.47 10.93
N SER A 73 2.25 -29.53 11.44
CA SER A 73 1.16 -28.68 10.96
C SER A 73 1.38 -27.22 11.32
N ILE A 74 1.87 -26.95 12.55
CA ILE A 74 2.19 -25.60 13.01
C ILE A 74 3.35 -25.00 12.20
N ALA A 75 4.41 -25.78 11.98
CA ALA A 75 5.56 -25.32 11.18
C ALA A 75 5.14 -25.00 9.73
N LEU A 76 4.30 -25.84 9.13
CA LEU A 76 3.76 -25.61 7.78
C LEU A 76 2.92 -24.33 7.72
N GLU A 77 2.07 -24.09 8.72
CA GLU A 77 1.25 -22.89 8.80
C GLU A 77 2.09 -21.61 8.94
N ILE A 78 3.07 -21.60 9.84
CA ILE A 78 3.98 -20.46 10.00
C ILE A 78 4.75 -20.21 8.70
N LEU A 79 5.23 -21.27 8.05
CA LEU A 79 5.94 -21.17 6.78
C LEU A 79 5.04 -20.57 5.69
N LEU A 80 3.79 -21.02 5.59
CA LEU A 80 2.80 -20.52 4.63
C LEU A 80 2.51 -19.05 4.88
N MET A 81 2.16 -18.68 6.11
CA MET A 81 1.82 -17.31 6.50
C MET A 81 3.01 -16.36 6.29
N SER A 82 4.22 -16.77 6.69
CA SER A 82 5.43 -15.96 6.49
C SER A 82 5.79 -15.79 5.01
N SER A 83 5.53 -16.83 4.18
CA SER A 83 5.75 -16.76 2.73
C SER A 83 4.76 -15.81 2.04
N ILE A 84 3.48 -15.88 2.43
CA ILE A 84 2.44 -14.96 1.95
C ILE A 84 2.78 -13.52 2.35
N LEU A 85 3.16 -13.30 3.62
CA LEU A 85 3.56 -11.98 4.11
C LEU A 85 4.78 -11.42 3.37
N LEU A 86 5.78 -12.26 3.08
CA LEU A 86 6.95 -11.87 2.30
C LEU A 86 6.57 -11.40 0.90
N LEU A 87 5.74 -12.18 0.19
CA LEU A 87 5.27 -11.84 -1.16
C LEU A 87 4.45 -10.55 -1.16
N LEU A 88 3.53 -10.39 -0.20
CA LEU A 88 2.75 -9.16 -0.04
C LEU A 88 3.64 -7.95 0.25
N SER A 89 4.64 -8.10 1.13
CA SER A 89 5.56 -7.02 1.49
C SER A 89 6.38 -6.56 0.29
N ILE A 90 6.91 -7.49 -0.51
CA ILE A 90 7.64 -7.18 -1.75
C ILE A 90 6.70 -6.49 -2.76
N GLY A 91 5.48 -7.02 -2.95
CA GLY A 91 4.50 -6.43 -3.85
C GLY A 91 4.14 -4.98 -3.46
N CYS A 92 3.82 -4.76 -2.19
CA CYS A 92 3.51 -3.43 -1.67
C CYS A 92 4.70 -2.48 -1.77
N PHE A 93 5.91 -2.95 -1.48
CA PHE A 93 7.14 -2.17 -1.68
C PHE A 93 7.27 -1.67 -3.13
N PHE A 94 7.02 -2.53 -4.12
CA PHE A 94 7.05 -2.13 -5.53
C PHE A 94 5.94 -1.14 -5.90
N VAL A 95 4.73 -1.32 -5.38
CA VAL A 95 3.61 -0.37 -5.59
C VAL A 95 3.96 1.02 -5.06
N TYR A 96 4.51 1.09 -3.85
CA TYR A 96 4.91 2.37 -3.25
C TYR A 96 6.16 2.98 -3.90
N LEU A 97 7.06 2.17 -4.46
CA LEU A 97 8.13 2.66 -5.32
C LEU A 97 7.58 3.29 -6.61
N GLN A 98 6.55 2.69 -7.23
CA GLN A 98 5.87 3.27 -8.38
C GLN A 98 5.18 4.58 -8.02
N LEU A 99 4.55 4.69 -6.83
CA LEU A 99 3.99 5.94 -6.35
C LEU A 99 5.04 7.06 -6.31
N LEU A 100 6.21 6.81 -5.72
CA LEU A 100 7.29 7.81 -5.64
C LEU A 100 7.81 8.23 -7.03
N ARG A 101 7.95 7.27 -7.95
CA ARG A 101 8.30 7.56 -9.34
C ARG A 101 7.21 8.35 -10.05
N GLY A 102 5.94 8.03 -9.80
CA GLY A 102 4.78 8.70 -10.34
C GLY A 102 4.69 10.15 -9.91
N ILE A 103 4.94 10.41 -8.63
CA ILE A 103 4.97 11.77 -8.09
C ILE A 103 6.15 12.57 -8.66
N SER A 104 7.33 11.95 -8.76
CA SER A 104 8.53 12.63 -9.27
C SER A 104 8.45 12.93 -10.77
N SER A 105 7.83 12.03 -11.55
CA SER A 105 7.61 12.19 -12.99
C SER A 105 6.30 12.90 -13.35
N ARG A 106 5.47 13.23 -12.36
CA ARG A 106 4.11 13.79 -12.52
C ARG A 106 3.22 12.94 -13.43
N THR A 107 3.31 11.61 -13.32
CA THR A 107 2.50 10.67 -14.11
C THR A 107 1.41 10.03 -13.24
N HIS A 108 0.14 10.32 -13.56
CA HIS A 108 -1.01 9.80 -12.80
C HIS A 108 -1.18 8.28 -12.92
N GLU A 109 -0.74 7.67 -14.03
CA GLU A 109 -0.82 6.22 -14.28
C GLU A 109 -0.04 5.41 -13.23
N GLN A 110 1.07 5.95 -12.71
CA GLN A 110 1.91 5.30 -11.69
C GLN A 110 1.39 5.48 -10.25
N ILE A 111 0.44 6.39 -10.04
CA ILE A 111 -0.21 6.63 -8.73
C ILE A 111 -1.40 5.69 -8.54
N LEU A 112 -2.06 5.30 -9.63
CA LEU A 112 -3.26 4.48 -9.63
C LEU A 112 -3.11 3.15 -8.86
N PRO A 113 -2.00 2.38 -9.00
CA PRO A 113 -1.85 1.13 -8.25
C PRO A 113 -1.86 1.31 -6.73
N ALA A 114 -1.22 2.37 -6.22
CA ALA A 114 -1.22 2.67 -4.79
C ALA A 114 -2.60 3.12 -4.30
N LEU A 115 -3.34 3.89 -5.11
CA LEU A 115 -4.72 4.27 -4.79
C LEU A 115 -5.64 3.05 -4.72
N ILE A 116 -5.54 2.12 -5.69
CA ILE A 116 -6.33 0.88 -5.70
C ILE A 116 -6.00 0.03 -4.49
N LEU A 117 -4.71 -0.11 -4.16
CA LEU A 117 -4.25 -0.86 -2.99
C LEU A 117 -4.85 -0.30 -1.70
N GLU A 118 -4.89 1.02 -1.53
CA GLU A 118 -5.47 1.62 -0.32
C GLU A 118 -6.99 1.50 -0.24
N ILE A 119 -7.70 1.63 -1.36
CA ILE A 119 -9.15 1.38 -1.38
C ILE A 119 -9.45 -0.07 -1.02
N PHE A 120 -8.66 -1.00 -1.54
CA PHE A 120 -8.80 -2.42 -1.23
C PHE A 120 -8.48 -2.72 0.25
N SER A 121 -7.40 -2.12 0.78
CA SER A 121 -7.02 -2.22 2.20
C SER A 121 -8.12 -1.72 3.13
N LEU A 122 -8.69 -0.54 2.85
CA LEU A 122 -9.83 0.02 3.59
C LEU A 122 -11.06 -0.91 3.55
N THR A 123 -11.34 -1.50 2.40
CA THR A 123 -12.47 -2.42 2.23
C THR A 123 -12.27 -3.68 3.07
N LEU A 124 -11.06 -4.25 3.06
CA LEU A 124 -10.70 -5.41 3.88
C LEU A 124 -10.73 -5.10 5.38
N LEU A 125 -10.24 -3.93 5.80
CA LEU A 125 -10.26 -3.49 7.19
C LEU A 125 -11.70 -3.45 7.73
N VAL A 126 -12.59 -2.76 7.01
CA VAL A 126 -14.00 -2.65 7.41
C VAL A 126 -14.67 -4.02 7.41
N PHE A 127 -14.41 -4.85 6.40
CA PHE A 127 -15.03 -6.17 6.30
C PHE A 127 -14.54 -7.15 7.37
N GLY A 128 -13.23 -7.14 7.68
CA GLY A 128 -12.64 -8.01 8.69
C GLY A 128 -13.19 -7.72 10.09
N GLU A 129 -13.36 -6.44 10.43
CA GLU A 129 -13.79 -6.01 11.75
C GLU A 129 -15.30 -6.15 11.95
N LEU A 130 -16.08 -6.05 10.87
CA LEU A 130 -17.49 -6.42 10.89
C LEU A 130 -17.70 -7.92 11.17
N LEU A 131 -16.74 -8.77 10.84
CA LEU A 131 -16.80 -10.22 11.11
C LEU A 131 -16.31 -10.60 12.49
N SER A 132 -15.40 -9.83 13.09
CA SER A 132 -14.82 -10.12 14.41
C SER A 132 -15.81 -9.87 15.56
N PHE A 133 -16.75 -8.93 15.39
CA PHE A 133 -17.67 -8.46 16.44
C PHE A 133 -16.97 -8.05 17.75
N ASP A 134 -15.69 -7.67 17.67
CA ASP A 134 -14.89 -7.25 18.80
C ASP A 134 -14.88 -5.72 18.94
N ILE A 135 -15.16 -5.22 20.14
CA ILE A 135 -15.22 -3.78 20.41
C ILE A 135 -13.83 -3.15 20.42
N GLU A 136 -12.83 -3.89 20.90
CA GLU A 136 -11.44 -3.42 20.92
C GLU A 136 -10.89 -3.31 19.50
N GLY A 137 -11.07 -4.37 18.69
CA GLY A 137 -10.78 -4.36 17.25
C GLY A 137 -11.50 -3.24 16.51
N LEU A 138 -12.78 -2.99 16.81
CA LEU A 138 -13.54 -1.91 16.19
C LEU A 138 -12.95 -0.52 16.46
N LEU A 139 -12.45 -0.24 17.67
CA LEU A 139 -11.83 1.04 17.99
C LEU A 139 -10.52 1.23 17.21
N GLU A 140 -9.68 0.20 17.16
CA GLU A 140 -8.43 0.19 16.39
C GLU A 140 -8.71 0.38 14.89
N ALA A 141 -9.74 -0.27 14.38
CA ALA A 141 -10.20 -0.17 13.01
C ALA A 141 -10.69 1.23 12.64
N ILE A 142 -11.37 1.92 13.55
CA ILE A 142 -11.80 3.30 13.32
C ILE A 142 -10.60 4.22 13.19
N ILE A 143 -9.62 4.12 14.10
CA ILE A 143 -8.41 4.95 14.07
C ILE A 143 -7.61 4.68 12.79
N THR A 144 -7.33 3.41 12.51
CA THR A 144 -6.59 2.97 11.33
C THR A 144 -7.34 3.35 10.05
N GLY A 145 -8.65 3.15 10.02
CA GLY A 145 -9.54 3.50 8.92
C GLY A 145 -9.55 5.01 8.65
N CYS A 146 -9.56 5.86 9.68
CA CYS A 146 -9.44 7.31 9.50
C CYS A 146 -8.10 7.71 8.86
N ILE A 147 -7.00 7.11 9.30
CA ILE A 147 -5.67 7.37 8.74
C ILE A 147 -5.62 6.91 7.27
N SER A 148 -6.02 5.67 6.98
CA SER A 148 -6.03 5.12 5.62
C SER A 148 -6.99 5.89 4.70
N PHE A 149 -8.14 6.34 5.20
CA PHE A 149 -9.08 7.16 4.44
C PHE A 149 -8.46 8.52 4.08
N TYR A 150 -7.75 9.15 5.01
CA TYR A 150 -7.01 10.37 4.73
C TYR A 150 -5.93 10.16 3.67
N VAL A 151 -5.14 9.09 3.79
CA VAL A 151 -4.13 8.71 2.79
C VAL A 151 -4.78 8.52 1.42
N CYS A 152 -5.91 7.83 1.35
CA CYS A 152 -6.68 7.63 0.12
C CYS A 152 -7.12 8.96 -0.51
N ILE A 153 -7.59 9.93 0.28
CA ILE A 153 -7.96 11.27 -0.22
C ILE A 153 -6.74 11.98 -0.80
N VAL A 154 -5.57 11.89 -0.15
CA VAL A 154 -4.33 12.52 -0.61
C VAL A 154 -3.88 11.92 -1.94
N LEU A 155 -3.85 10.58 -2.04
CA LEU A 155 -3.50 9.87 -3.28
C LEU A 155 -4.48 10.18 -4.41
N TYR A 156 -5.78 10.21 -4.11
CA TYR A 156 -6.80 10.59 -5.08
C TYR A 156 -6.63 12.03 -5.56
N SER A 157 -6.36 12.96 -4.65
CA SER A 157 -6.13 14.37 -4.99
C SER A 157 -4.90 14.55 -5.89
N LEU A 158 -3.83 13.79 -5.64
CA LEU A 158 -2.65 13.77 -6.52
C LEU A 158 -2.95 13.18 -7.89
N TYR A 159 -3.70 12.07 -7.93
CA TYR A 159 -4.10 11.42 -9.16
C TYR A 159 -4.90 12.38 -10.05
N VAL A 160 -5.93 13.05 -9.50
CA VAL A 160 -6.76 14.01 -10.25
C VAL A 160 -5.90 15.17 -10.76
N ARG A 161 -5.05 15.74 -9.89
CA ARG A 161 -4.18 16.86 -10.28
C ARG A 161 -3.28 16.52 -11.47
N PHE A 162 -2.54 15.41 -11.41
CA PHE A 162 -1.63 15.04 -12.51
C PHE A 162 -2.37 14.57 -13.77
N ARG A 163 -3.59 14.05 -13.63
CA ARG A 163 -4.44 13.74 -14.78
C ARG A 163 -4.86 15.03 -15.50
N ASP A 164 -5.31 16.02 -14.74
CA ASP A 164 -5.80 17.28 -15.30
C ASP A 164 -4.65 18.10 -15.91
N GLU A 165 -3.45 18.12 -15.29
CA GLU A 165 -2.23 18.71 -15.86
C GLU A 165 -1.86 18.09 -17.22
N LYS A 166 -2.01 16.76 -17.39
CA LYS A 166 -1.76 16.07 -18.68
C LYS A 166 -2.78 16.47 -19.74
N ILE A 167 -4.06 16.62 -19.36
CA ILE A 167 -5.13 17.04 -20.27
C ILE A 167 -4.87 18.47 -20.76
N GLU A 168 -4.56 19.41 -19.86
CA GLU A 168 -4.25 20.79 -20.22
C GLU A 168 -3.04 20.90 -21.14
N ALA A 169 -1.98 20.12 -20.89
CA ALA A 169 -0.81 20.07 -21.76
C ALA A 169 -1.16 19.61 -23.19
N ASN A 170 -1.97 18.56 -23.32
CA ASN A 170 -2.41 18.04 -24.62
C ASN A 170 -3.28 19.06 -25.38
N VAL A 171 -4.17 19.77 -24.67
CA VAL A 171 -5.01 20.80 -25.26
C VAL A 171 -4.17 21.97 -25.78
N LYS A 172 -3.17 22.44 -25.01
CA LYS A 172 -2.25 23.50 -25.48
C LYS A 172 -1.50 23.11 -26.75
N VAL A 173 -1.04 21.85 -26.85
CA VAL A 173 -0.34 21.36 -28.05
C VAL A 173 -1.26 21.33 -29.28
N MET A 174 -2.55 21.01 -29.11
CA MET A 174 -3.52 21.06 -30.21
C MET A 174 -3.72 22.48 -30.74
N TYR A 175 -3.80 23.48 -29.85
CA TYR A 175 -4.00 24.88 -30.25
C TYR A 175 -2.72 25.62 -30.65
N SER A 176 -1.54 25.10 -30.32
CA SER A 176 -0.25 25.71 -30.69
C SER A 176 0.30 25.21 -32.02
N LYS A 177 -0.37 24.28 -32.71
CA LYS A 177 0.00 23.90 -34.07
C LYS A 177 -0.52 25.01 -34.99
N PRO A 178 0.32 25.90 -35.53
CA PRO A 178 -0.16 26.87 -36.49
C PRO A 178 -0.70 26.05 -37.65
N GLU A 179 -1.97 26.27 -37.98
CA GLU A 179 -2.45 26.00 -39.32
C GLU A 179 -1.46 26.75 -40.21
N GLY A 180 -0.55 26.00 -40.83
CA GLY A 180 0.10 26.43 -42.04
C GLY A 180 -1.02 26.63 -43.04
N ILE A 181 -1.64 27.81 -42.97
CA ILE A 181 -2.33 28.43 -44.08
C ILE A 181 -1.26 28.48 -45.15
N SER A 182 -1.34 27.48 -46.03
CA SER A 182 -0.64 27.47 -47.29
C SER A 182 -1.05 28.76 -48.00
N GLU A 183 -0.17 29.75 -47.97
CA GLU A 183 -0.27 30.98 -48.78
C GLU A 183 -0.17 30.67 -50.29
N ASP A 184 0.08 29.40 -50.67
CA ASP A 184 0.16 28.96 -52.05
C ASP A 184 -1.20 28.78 -52.74
N LEU A 185 -2.33 29.04 -52.07
CA LEU A 185 -3.68 28.95 -52.68
C LEU A 185 -4.30 30.29 -53.11
N LEU A 186 -3.57 31.41 -53.01
CA LEU A 186 -4.05 32.76 -53.40
C LEU A 186 -3.49 33.28 -54.73
N LEU A 187 -2.76 32.45 -55.49
CA LEU A 187 -2.18 32.82 -56.79
C LEU A 187 -2.42 31.74 -57.86
N VAL A 188 -3.67 31.42 -58.17
CA VAL A 188 -4.06 30.85 -59.49
C VAL A 188 -5.40 31.42 -59.92
#